data_AF-A0A2E5K4I0-F1
#
_entry.id   AF-A0A2E5K4I0-F1
#
_cell.length_a   1.000
_cell.length_b   1.000
_cell.length_c   1.000
_cell.angle_alpha   90.00
_cell.angle_beta   90.00
_cell.angle_gamma   90.00
#
_symmetry.space_group_name_H-M   'P 1'
#
loop_
_entity.id
_entity.type
_entity.pdbx_description
1 polymer ?
#
loop_
_entity_poly.entity_id
_entity_poly.type
_entity_poly.pdbx_seq_one_letter_code
_entity_poly.pdbx_strand_id
1 'polypeptide(L)'
;MRLDRIVAKNRIVDLKSKDFAGAIEELLRVCPLEKDAARKVRALKKTLLTREDAISSYLGHGIALPHARTKLGKNYILAVGRCPTGLVHNGQHNQELRLVFLLLVSHEAPEYLNTLATLARIFQNKPVIEKLIGEKVLSRFRDNVKKVLAGEPVKSRFRTTRFNSVILGQAKKIASGTDCSSILIFGDTFSSPVQPVFSFKDFNTVLVLQADAEIVYKKEEVDSIISLRSHSQGRLSQLRSALLVGLIRGLFEISDRLLCIGGIPGSNQFDTLVVIDVGSEFEQLINTEVEILPLGVSPEVLERVLGIAVDLAVEGREGRPVGALFVLGDTDIVKNFVTPLILNPFHGYKDEDRNILNPFMDETVKELASIDGAFIVNGSGVLDSAGTLVNVPHYKHDLPGGFGSRHAAAAAISTVSDCLAITVSSSTGQVVLFRGGEMIPLNR
;
A
#
# COMPACT_ATOMS: atom_id res chain seq x y z
N MET A 1 1.04 12.19 18.20
CA MET A 1 0.87 12.28 19.67
C MET A 1 1.72 11.21 20.36
N ARG A 2 2.34 11.49 21.52
CA ARG A 2 3.14 10.52 22.30
C ARG A 2 2.23 9.63 23.17
N LEU A 3 1.86 8.44 22.69
CA LEU A 3 0.92 7.53 23.39
C LEU A 3 1.50 6.92 24.67
N ASP A 4 2.82 6.86 24.80
CA ASP A 4 3.52 6.42 26.02
C ASP A 4 3.24 7.32 27.24
N ARG A 5 2.80 8.56 27.02
CA ARG A 5 2.47 9.53 28.08
C ARG A 5 1.07 9.32 28.67
N ILE A 6 0.16 8.68 27.93
CA ILE A 6 -1.22 8.45 28.40
C ILE A 6 -1.37 7.15 29.21
N VAL A 7 -0.35 6.29 29.23
CA VAL A 7 -0.28 5.08 30.06
C VAL A 7 0.85 5.16 31.10
N ALA A 8 0.54 4.79 32.35
CA ALA A 8 1.52 4.63 33.42
C ALA A 8 1.81 3.15 33.66
N LYS A 9 3.02 2.81 34.12
CA LYS A 9 3.43 1.40 34.33
C LYS A 9 2.49 0.63 35.27
N ASN A 10 1.93 1.30 36.27
CA ASN A 10 0.97 0.72 37.21
C ASN A 10 -0.43 0.49 36.62
N ARG A 11 -0.72 1.02 35.43
CA ARG A 11 -1.96 0.77 34.68
C ARG A 11 -1.83 -0.35 33.65
N ILE A 12 -0.67 -1.01 33.63
CA ILE A 12 -0.40 -2.17 32.79
C ILE A 12 -0.34 -3.38 33.74
N VAL A 13 -1.32 -4.27 33.64
CA VAL A 13 -1.58 -5.31 34.64
C VAL A 13 -1.89 -6.66 33.98
N ASP A 14 -1.69 -7.72 34.74
CA ASP A 14 -2.27 -9.03 34.42
C ASP A 14 -3.69 -9.09 34.98
N LEU A 15 -4.64 -9.40 34.11
CA LEU A 15 -6.04 -9.53 34.46
C LEU A 15 -6.29 -10.89 35.11
N LYS A 16 -7.16 -10.90 36.13
CA LYS A 16 -7.54 -12.11 36.87
C LYS A 16 -8.91 -12.63 36.43
N SER A 17 -9.77 -11.74 35.98
CA SER A 17 -11.09 -12.09 35.45
C SER A 17 -10.97 -12.95 34.21
N LYS A 18 -11.93 -13.87 34.06
CA LYS A 18 -12.03 -14.78 32.90
C LYS A 18 -13.06 -14.30 31.88
N ASP A 19 -13.81 -13.25 32.18
CA ASP A 19 -14.82 -12.66 31.32
C ASP A 19 -14.49 -11.20 31.01
N PHE A 20 -14.97 -10.72 29.87
CA PHE A 20 -14.71 -9.35 29.42
C PHE A 20 -15.23 -8.28 30.39
N ALA A 21 -16.40 -8.50 31.01
CA ALA A 21 -16.98 -7.53 31.94
C ALA A 21 -16.12 -7.35 33.20
N GLY A 22 -15.57 -8.43 33.74
CA GLY A 22 -14.60 -8.41 34.83
C GLY A 22 -13.30 -7.72 34.43
N ALA A 23 -12.78 -8.02 33.23
CA ALA A 23 -11.58 -7.37 32.70
C ALA A 23 -11.71 -5.84 32.59
N ILE A 24 -12.85 -5.35 32.08
CA ILE A 24 -13.16 -3.92 32.03
C ILE A 24 -13.17 -3.30 33.44
N GLU A 25 -13.76 -3.98 34.41
CA GLU A 25 -13.82 -3.50 35.79
C GLU A 25 -12.43 -3.41 36.43
N GLU A 26 -11.58 -4.42 36.24
CA GLU A 26 -10.18 -4.40 36.71
C GLU A 26 -9.39 -3.23 36.09
N LEU A 27 -9.54 -3.00 34.78
CA LEU A 27 -8.88 -1.90 34.09
C LEU A 27 -9.38 -0.52 34.53
N LEU A 28 -10.69 -0.38 34.78
CA LEU A 28 -11.25 0.86 35.33
C LEU A 28 -10.73 1.16 36.74
N ARG A 29 -10.50 0.13 37.57
CA ARG A 29 -9.98 0.29 38.94
C ARG A 29 -8.53 0.80 38.98
N VAL A 30 -7.72 0.51 37.97
CA VAL A 30 -6.34 1.04 37.88
C VAL A 30 -6.28 2.44 37.25
N CYS A 31 -7.38 2.95 36.69
CA CYS A 31 -7.47 4.31 36.17
C CYS A 31 -7.61 5.33 37.32
N PRO A 32 -6.97 6.51 37.24
CA PRO A 32 -7.08 7.56 38.26
C PRO A 32 -8.43 8.30 38.12
N LEU A 33 -9.51 7.64 38.53
CA LEU A 33 -10.86 8.21 38.56
C LEU A 33 -11.03 9.00 39.87
N GLU A 34 -10.75 10.30 39.85
CA GLU A 34 -10.95 11.22 40.99
C GLU A 34 -12.40 11.21 41.49
N LYS A 35 -12.65 11.39 42.81
CA LYS A 35 -13.97 11.51 43.49
C LYS A 35 -15.03 10.46 43.10
N ASP A 36 -15.63 9.78 44.07
CA ASP A 36 -16.70 8.78 43.84
C ASP A 36 -16.31 7.66 42.86
N ALA A 37 -15.07 7.16 42.94
CA ALA A 37 -14.51 6.18 42.00
C ALA A 37 -15.42 4.96 41.79
N ALA A 38 -16.00 4.39 42.85
CA ALA A 38 -16.89 3.24 42.74
C ALA A 38 -18.18 3.52 41.94
N ARG A 39 -18.73 4.74 42.02
CA ARG A 39 -19.89 5.13 41.20
C ARG A 39 -19.47 5.29 39.74
N LYS A 40 -18.33 5.94 39.49
CA LYS A 40 -17.79 6.14 38.13
C LYS A 40 -17.41 4.83 37.44
N VAL A 41 -16.76 3.91 38.15
CA VAL A 41 -16.44 2.57 37.63
C VAL A 41 -17.72 1.85 37.19
N ARG A 42 -18.78 1.85 38.02
CA ARG A 42 -20.07 1.23 37.66
C ARG A 42 -20.70 1.88 36.42
N ALA A 43 -20.73 3.21 36.36
CA ALA A 43 -21.29 3.94 35.22
C ALA A 43 -20.49 3.70 33.93
N LEU A 44 -19.15 3.75 33.99
CA LEU A 44 -18.27 3.52 32.84
C LEU A 44 -18.32 2.07 32.39
N LYS A 45 -18.33 1.11 33.31
CA LYS A 45 -18.49 -0.32 33.00
C LYS A 45 -19.78 -0.55 32.21
N LYS A 46 -20.91 -0.02 32.69
CA LYS A 46 -22.20 -0.13 31.98
C LYS A 46 -22.11 0.48 30.58
N THR A 47 -21.52 1.66 30.46
CA THR A 47 -21.36 2.36 29.17
C THR A 47 -20.50 1.57 28.19
N LEU A 48 -19.36 1.05 28.64
CA LEU A 48 -18.43 0.28 27.82
C LEU A 48 -19.06 -1.04 27.36
N LEU A 49 -19.75 -1.75 28.24
CA LEU A 49 -20.43 -3.00 27.88
C LEU A 49 -21.58 -2.78 26.90
N THR A 50 -22.40 -1.74 27.11
CA THR A 50 -23.47 -1.39 26.17
C THR A 50 -22.92 -1.08 24.77
N ARG A 51 -21.74 -0.45 24.69
CA ARG A 51 -21.06 -0.19 23.41
C ARG A 51 -20.51 -1.46 22.78
N GLU A 52 -19.91 -2.34 23.59
CA GLU A 52 -19.38 -3.63 23.14
C GLU A 52 -20.49 -4.52 22.56
N ASP A 53 -21.66 -4.55 23.20
CA ASP A 53 -22.83 -5.30 22.72
C ASP A 53 -23.34 -4.79 21.36
N ALA A 54 -23.20 -3.49 21.09
CA ALA A 54 -23.59 -2.89 19.83
C ALA A 54 -22.54 -3.10 18.72
N ILE A 55 -21.26 -2.90 19.04
CA ILE A 55 -20.13 -3.05 18.13
C ILE A 55 -18.94 -3.59 18.93
N SER A 56 -18.44 -4.76 18.51
CA SER A 56 -17.25 -5.36 19.09
C SER A 56 -16.03 -4.41 19.01
N SER A 57 -15.32 -4.25 20.12
CA SER A 57 -14.04 -3.54 20.18
C SER A 57 -12.86 -4.44 19.86
N TYR A 58 -13.09 -5.69 19.47
CA TYR A 58 -12.07 -6.61 18.98
C TYR A 58 -11.51 -6.13 17.63
N LEU A 59 -10.19 -6.02 17.54
CA LEU A 59 -9.47 -5.50 16.37
C LEU A 59 -8.69 -6.59 15.63
N GLY A 60 -8.91 -7.87 15.97
CA GLY A 60 -8.08 -8.98 15.49
C GLY A 60 -6.77 -9.12 16.27
N HIS A 61 -5.97 -10.12 15.90
CA HIS A 61 -4.65 -10.40 16.50
C HIS A 61 -4.65 -10.56 18.04
N GLY A 62 -5.79 -10.94 18.62
CA GLY A 62 -5.92 -11.10 20.05
C GLY A 62 -6.00 -9.81 20.85
N ILE A 63 -6.45 -8.70 20.26
CA ILE A 63 -6.55 -7.39 20.91
C ILE A 63 -7.98 -6.86 20.91
N ALA A 64 -8.41 -6.30 22.04
CA ALA A 64 -9.59 -5.44 22.13
C ALA A 64 -9.22 -4.01 22.57
N LEU A 65 -9.94 -3.01 22.03
CA LEU A 65 -9.77 -1.57 22.34
C LEU A 65 -11.08 -0.94 22.83
N PRO A 66 -11.61 -1.38 23.99
CA PRO A 66 -12.78 -0.76 24.59
C PRO A 66 -12.50 0.70 24.93
N HIS A 67 -13.44 1.59 24.60
CA HIS A 67 -13.24 3.02 24.76
C HIS A 67 -14.51 3.78 25.14
N ALA A 68 -14.36 4.83 25.93
CA ALA A 68 -15.47 5.69 26.33
C ALA A 68 -15.02 7.14 26.57
N ARG A 69 -15.93 8.08 26.24
CA ARG A 69 -15.81 9.48 26.66
C ARG A 69 -16.37 9.65 28.07
N THR A 70 -15.67 10.40 28.91
CA THR A 70 -16.07 10.68 30.29
C THR A 70 -15.38 11.93 30.80
N LYS A 71 -15.86 12.51 31.91
CA LYS A 71 -15.21 13.68 32.52
C LYS A 71 -13.91 13.28 33.21
N LEU A 72 -12.77 13.77 32.70
CA LEU A 72 -11.43 13.45 33.20
C LEU A 72 -10.63 14.74 33.50
N GLY A 73 -9.69 14.67 34.45
CA GLY A 73 -8.72 15.75 34.68
C GLY A 73 -7.58 15.80 33.65
N LYS A 74 -7.49 14.80 32.76
CA LYS A 74 -6.53 14.72 31.65
C LYS A 74 -7.26 14.33 30.37
N ASN A 75 -6.76 14.77 29.21
CA ASN A 75 -7.40 14.51 27.92
C ASN A 75 -7.59 13.01 27.62
N TYR A 76 -6.63 12.17 28.02
CA TYR A 76 -6.69 10.73 27.79
C TYR A 76 -6.11 9.95 28.96
N ILE A 77 -6.67 8.77 29.22
CA ILE A 77 -6.15 7.76 30.12
C ILE A 77 -6.18 6.43 29.38
N LEU A 78 -5.02 5.76 29.31
CA LEU A 78 -4.91 4.40 28.79
C LEU A 78 -4.55 3.44 29.94
N ALA A 79 -5.22 2.30 29.98
CA ALA A 79 -4.91 1.14 30.81
C ALA A 79 -4.81 -0.11 29.92
N VAL A 80 -3.92 -1.04 30.26
CA VAL A 80 -3.63 -2.22 29.45
C VAL A 80 -3.69 -3.46 30.32
N GLY A 81 -4.49 -4.43 29.91
CA GLY A 81 -4.65 -5.71 30.57
C GLY A 81 -4.10 -6.83 29.71
N ARG A 82 -3.23 -7.65 30.26
CA ARG A 82 -2.83 -8.93 29.65
C ARG A 82 -3.71 -10.03 30.22
N CYS A 83 -4.22 -10.90 29.35
CA CYS A 83 -5.10 -12.02 29.66
C CYS A 83 -4.35 -13.32 29.36
N PRO A 84 -3.54 -13.87 30.29
CA PRO A 84 -2.67 -15.02 30.00
C PRO A 84 -3.43 -16.26 29.51
N THR A 85 -4.69 -16.42 29.93
CA THR A 85 -5.56 -17.57 29.61
C THR A 85 -6.63 -17.25 28.58
N GLY A 86 -6.63 -16.05 27.99
CA GLY A 86 -7.76 -15.54 27.21
C GLY A 86 -8.92 -15.02 28.07
N LEU A 87 -10.03 -14.63 27.43
CA LEU A 87 -11.27 -14.21 28.08
C LEU A 87 -12.51 -14.80 27.37
N VAL A 88 -13.58 -14.99 28.10
CA VAL A 88 -14.93 -15.21 27.57
C VAL A 88 -15.50 -13.86 27.10
N HIS A 89 -15.87 -13.78 25.83
CA HIS A 89 -16.41 -12.59 25.17
C HIS A 89 -17.69 -12.97 24.40
N ASN A 90 -18.79 -12.24 24.60
CA ASN A 90 -20.11 -12.53 24.00
C ASN A 90 -20.59 -13.98 24.18
N GLY A 91 -20.36 -14.56 25.36
CA GLY A 91 -20.78 -15.93 25.69
C GLY A 91 -19.94 -17.04 25.03
N GLN A 92 -18.95 -16.69 24.21
CA GLN A 92 -18.01 -17.63 23.62
C GLN A 92 -16.63 -17.50 24.26
N HIS A 93 -15.95 -18.63 24.47
CA HIS A 93 -14.59 -18.62 24.99
C HIS A 93 -13.64 -18.13 23.88
N ASN A 94 -13.25 -16.85 23.93
CA ASN A 94 -12.31 -16.28 22.98
C ASN A 94 -10.88 -16.51 23.48
N GLN A 95 -10.32 -17.66 23.12
CA GLN A 95 -8.92 -17.99 23.44
C GLN A 95 -7.94 -17.08 22.69
N GLU A 96 -8.36 -16.41 21.61
CA GLU A 96 -7.50 -15.51 20.85
C GLU A 96 -7.30 -14.17 21.55
N LEU A 97 -8.27 -13.66 22.30
CA LEU A 97 -8.15 -12.37 23.00
C LEU A 97 -7.11 -12.44 24.13
N ARG A 98 -5.93 -11.85 23.90
CA ARG A 98 -4.80 -11.86 24.84
C ARG A 98 -4.56 -10.52 25.51
N LEU A 99 -4.97 -9.41 24.90
CA LEU A 99 -4.72 -8.06 25.39
C LEU A 99 -5.98 -7.20 25.31
N VAL A 100 -6.22 -6.39 26.35
CA VAL A 100 -7.30 -5.40 26.40
C VAL A 100 -6.72 -4.02 26.66
N PHE A 101 -6.89 -3.10 25.73
CA PHE A 101 -6.45 -1.71 25.84
C PHE A 101 -7.67 -0.84 26.14
N LEU A 102 -7.85 -0.42 27.38
CA LEU A 102 -8.94 0.47 27.78
C LEU A 102 -8.54 1.93 27.59
N LEU A 103 -9.24 2.64 26.71
CA LEU A 103 -9.04 4.07 26.45
C LEU A 103 -10.20 4.93 26.99
N LEU A 104 -9.90 5.77 27.98
CA LEU A 104 -10.82 6.80 28.47
C LEU A 104 -10.41 8.17 27.93
N VAL A 105 -11.40 8.95 27.53
CA VAL A 105 -11.21 10.19 26.77
C VAL A 105 -12.00 11.31 27.43
N SER A 106 -11.39 12.47 27.66
CA SER A 106 -12.13 13.63 28.17
C SER A 106 -13.12 14.16 27.13
N HIS A 107 -14.24 14.73 27.55
CA HIS A 107 -15.18 15.36 26.63
C HIS A 107 -14.55 16.56 25.89
N GLU A 108 -13.59 17.24 26.53
CA GLU A 108 -12.86 18.39 25.99
C GLU A 108 -11.63 18.00 25.15
N ALA A 109 -11.32 16.71 25.00
CA ALA A 109 -10.13 16.26 24.29
C ALA A 109 -10.29 16.44 22.76
N PRO A 110 -9.47 17.28 22.09
CA PRO A 110 -9.50 17.41 20.64
C PRO A 110 -9.01 16.11 19.97
N GLU A 111 -9.46 15.81 18.75
CA GLU A 111 -8.82 14.77 17.91
C GLU A 111 -8.69 13.36 18.54
N TYR A 112 -9.65 12.93 19.36
CA TYR A 112 -9.69 11.56 19.89
C TYR A 112 -9.58 10.47 18.81
N LEU A 113 -10.18 10.70 17.63
CA LEU A 113 -10.13 9.76 16.52
C LEU A 113 -8.68 9.55 16.03
N ASN A 114 -7.82 10.56 16.08
CA ASN A 114 -6.39 10.43 15.74
C ASN A 114 -5.66 9.51 16.73
N THR A 115 -6.02 9.56 18.01
CA THR A 115 -5.49 8.66 19.05
C THR A 115 -5.90 7.22 18.79
N LEU A 116 -7.18 7.02 18.50
CA LEU A 116 -7.73 5.70 18.19
C LEU A 116 -7.09 5.12 16.91
N ALA A 117 -7.00 5.91 15.84
CA ALA A 117 -6.36 5.52 14.58
C ALA A 117 -4.87 5.20 14.75
N THR A 118 -4.17 5.89 15.66
CA THR A 118 -2.76 5.59 15.95
C THR A 118 -2.63 4.27 16.72
N LEU A 119 -3.50 4.00 17.70
CA LEU A 119 -3.52 2.71 18.41
C LEU A 119 -3.91 1.55 17.48
N ALA A 120 -4.91 1.74 16.63
CA ALA A 120 -5.34 0.74 15.66
C ALA A 120 -4.21 0.37 14.68
N ARG A 121 -3.47 1.36 14.15
CA ARG A 121 -2.28 1.12 13.31
C ARG A 121 -1.20 0.32 14.03
N ILE A 122 -0.92 0.64 15.30
CA ILE A 122 0.02 -0.14 16.11
C ILE A 122 -0.45 -1.59 16.24
N PHE A 123 -1.75 -1.83 16.40
CA PHE A 123 -2.32 -3.16 16.59
C PHE A 123 -2.41 -3.99 15.30
N GLN A 124 -2.38 -3.35 14.14
CA GLN A 124 -2.25 -4.03 12.84
C GLN A 124 -0.83 -4.58 12.61
N ASN A 125 0.18 -4.10 13.34
CA ASN A 125 1.54 -4.62 13.25
C ASN A 125 1.66 -5.96 14.01
N LYS A 126 1.29 -7.06 13.33
CA LYS A 126 1.29 -8.42 13.87
C LYS A 126 2.60 -8.84 14.57
N PRO A 127 3.81 -8.58 14.02
CA PRO A 127 5.07 -8.89 14.72
C PRO A 127 5.23 -8.18 16.08
N VAL A 128 4.82 -6.90 16.16
CA VAL A 128 4.84 -6.13 17.40
C VAL A 128 3.88 -6.75 18.42
N ILE A 129 2.70 -7.16 17.98
CA ILE A 129 1.67 -7.75 18.84
C ILE A 129 2.04 -9.15 19.33
N GLU A 130 2.52 -10.03 18.46
CA GLU A 130 2.97 -11.37 18.83
C GLU A 130 4.09 -11.30 19.90
N LYS A 131 5.00 -10.33 19.77
CA LYS A 131 6.04 -10.08 20.79
C LYS A 131 5.46 -9.61 22.12
N LEU A 132 4.44 -8.75 22.12
CA LEU A 132 3.77 -8.33 23.35
C LEU A 132 3.04 -9.51 24.02
N ILE A 133 2.36 -10.34 23.23
CA ILE A 133 1.63 -11.51 23.71
C ILE A 133 2.59 -12.59 24.25
N GLY A 134 3.73 -12.80 23.61
CA GLY A 134 4.71 -13.82 23.98
C GLY A 134 5.56 -13.49 25.21
N GLU A 135 5.62 -12.22 25.63
CA GLU A 135 6.35 -11.84 26.84
C GLU A 135 5.61 -12.36 28.08
N LYS A 136 6.29 -13.16 28.92
CA LYS A 136 5.70 -13.81 30.11
C LYS A 136 5.92 -12.98 31.38
N VAL A 137 6.99 -12.19 31.46
CA VAL A 137 7.33 -11.44 32.66
C VAL A 137 6.66 -10.06 32.66
N LEU A 138 5.81 -9.77 33.66
CA LEU A 138 5.02 -8.54 33.72
C LEU A 138 5.86 -7.25 33.68
N SER A 139 7.03 -7.22 34.32
CA SER A 139 7.92 -6.04 34.28
C SER A 139 8.43 -5.76 32.87
N ARG A 140 8.82 -6.81 32.12
CA ARG A 140 9.25 -6.70 30.72
C ARG A 140 8.08 -6.36 29.79
N PHE A 141 6.91 -6.94 30.04
CA PHE A 141 5.68 -6.61 29.31
C PHE A 141 5.35 -5.12 29.44
N ARG A 142 5.41 -4.57 30.67
CA ARG A 142 5.24 -3.13 30.93
C ARG A 142 6.19 -2.26 30.11
N ASP A 143 7.48 -2.63 30.09
CA ASP A 143 8.49 -1.88 29.34
C ASP A 143 8.25 -1.97 27.83
N ASN A 144 7.89 -3.15 27.32
CA ASN A 144 7.60 -3.35 25.90
C ASN A 144 6.36 -2.56 25.45
N VAL A 145 5.26 -2.58 26.22
CA VAL A 145 4.07 -1.77 25.95
C VAL A 145 4.41 -0.28 25.90
N LYS A 146 5.20 0.23 26.85
CA LYS A 146 5.61 1.64 26.85
C LYS A 146 6.45 2.00 25.62
N LYS A 147 7.38 1.14 25.19
CA LYS A 147 8.22 1.36 23.99
C LYS A 147 7.39 1.41 22.72
N VAL A 148 6.49 0.43 22.55
CA VAL A 148 5.58 0.37 21.40
C VAL A 148 4.73 1.64 21.30
N LEU A 149 4.17 2.09 22.43
CA LEU A 149 3.37 3.33 22.47
C LEU A 149 4.20 4.61 22.35
N ALA A 150 5.50 4.57 22.59
CA ALA A 150 6.39 5.72 22.39
C ALA A 150 6.70 5.96 20.91
N GLY A 151 6.33 5.02 20.02
CA GLY A 151 6.81 5.01 18.65
C GLY A 151 8.32 4.76 18.56
N GLU A 152 8.94 4.30 19.65
CA GLU A 152 10.29 3.78 19.56
C GLU A 152 10.19 2.51 18.72
N PRO A 153 10.96 2.41 17.60
CA PRO A 153 11.09 1.13 16.95
C PRO A 153 11.54 0.18 18.06
N VAL A 154 10.71 -0.84 18.32
CA VAL A 154 11.10 -1.92 19.21
C VAL A 154 12.46 -2.32 18.69
N LYS A 155 13.54 -2.04 19.45
CA LYS A 155 14.91 -2.33 19.04
C LYS A 155 14.99 -3.83 18.81
N SER A 156 14.65 -4.24 17.60
CA SER A 156 14.91 -5.54 17.08
C SER A 156 16.41 -5.46 16.80
N ARG A 157 17.18 -6.27 17.51
CA ARG A 157 18.55 -6.56 17.09
C ARG A 157 18.43 -7.45 15.85
N PHE A 158 18.03 -6.89 14.71
CA PHE A 158 18.12 -7.60 13.43
C PHE A 158 19.08 -6.79 12.56
N ARG A 159 20.38 -7.01 12.80
CA ARG A 159 21.44 -6.61 11.88
C ARG A 159 21.16 -7.28 10.53
N THR A 160 21.46 -6.60 9.43
CA THR A 160 21.69 -7.22 8.12
C THR A 160 22.50 -8.50 8.31
N THR A 161 22.00 -9.61 7.79
CA THR A 161 22.71 -10.89 7.87
C THR A 161 24.06 -10.76 7.18
N ARG A 162 25.06 -11.55 7.61
CA ARG A 162 26.36 -11.62 6.91
C ARG A 162 26.16 -11.89 5.40
N PHE A 163 25.12 -12.67 5.08
CA PHE A 163 24.70 -12.96 3.72
C PHE A 163 24.34 -11.67 2.95
N ASN A 164 23.39 -10.88 3.44
CA ASN A 164 22.99 -9.62 2.78
C ASN A 164 24.16 -8.62 2.69
N SER A 165 25.01 -8.54 3.72
CA SER A 165 26.19 -7.66 3.65
C SER A 165 27.18 -8.07 2.57
N VAL A 166 27.33 -9.38 2.32
CA VAL A 166 28.19 -9.88 1.24
C VAL A 166 27.56 -9.56 -0.11
N ILE A 167 26.25 -9.82 -0.28
CA ILE A 167 25.53 -9.50 -1.52
C ILE A 167 25.62 -8.01 -1.84
N LEU A 168 25.32 -7.13 -0.89
CA LEU A 168 25.42 -5.67 -1.08
C LEU A 168 26.86 -5.22 -1.38
N GLY A 169 27.85 -5.85 -0.74
CA GLY A 169 29.25 -5.59 -1.02
C GLY A 169 29.66 -5.99 -2.45
N GLN A 170 29.17 -7.12 -2.97
CA GLN A 170 29.40 -7.51 -4.37
C GLN A 170 28.58 -6.66 -5.35
N ALA A 171 27.34 -6.33 -4.99
CA ALA A 171 26.49 -5.44 -5.77
C ALA A 171 27.20 -4.11 -6.05
N LYS A 172 27.84 -3.52 -5.04
CA LYS A 172 28.64 -2.29 -5.24
C LYS A 172 29.75 -2.48 -6.29
N LYS A 173 30.48 -3.60 -6.24
CA LYS A 173 31.55 -3.89 -7.21
C LYS A 173 31.02 -4.13 -8.61
N ILE A 174 29.90 -4.84 -8.73
CA ILE A 174 29.24 -5.10 -10.01
C ILE A 174 28.78 -3.78 -10.60
N ALA A 175 28.05 -2.95 -9.83
CA ALA A 175 27.58 -1.64 -10.28
C ALA A 175 28.74 -0.76 -10.80
N SER A 176 29.86 -0.70 -10.07
CA SER A 176 31.04 0.04 -10.52
C SER A 176 31.70 -0.58 -11.75
N GLY A 177 31.82 -1.92 -11.81
CA GLY A 177 32.47 -2.62 -12.91
C GLY A 177 31.63 -2.67 -14.20
N THR A 178 30.33 -2.38 -14.10
CA THR A 178 29.43 -2.29 -15.24
C THR A 178 29.01 -0.87 -15.56
N ASP A 179 29.57 0.15 -14.92
CA ASP A 179 29.22 1.56 -15.13
C ASP A 179 27.73 1.87 -14.88
N CYS A 180 27.13 1.28 -13.84
CA CYS A 180 25.76 1.62 -13.47
C CYS A 180 25.68 3.04 -12.87
N SER A 181 24.69 3.82 -13.27
CA SER A 181 24.43 5.15 -12.70
C SER A 181 23.62 5.07 -11.39
N SER A 182 22.70 4.10 -11.30
CA SER A 182 21.81 3.94 -10.15
C SER A 182 21.67 2.49 -9.69
N ILE A 183 21.28 2.32 -8.42
CA ILE A 183 21.00 1.03 -7.79
C ILE A 183 19.55 1.02 -7.32
N LEU A 184 18.75 0.10 -7.86
CA LEU A 184 17.36 -0.13 -7.47
C LEU A 184 17.29 -1.27 -6.45
N ILE A 185 16.67 -1.03 -5.31
CA ILE A 185 16.55 -2.02 -4.23
C ILE A 185 15.08 -2.37 -4.04
N PHE A 186 14.74 -3.64 -4.24
CA PHE A 186 13.40 -4.18 -4.04
C PHE A 186 13.18 -4.47 -2.55
N GLY A 187 12.45 -3.56 -1.90
CA GLY A 187 12.25 -3.56 -0.47
C GLY A 187 11.37 -4.72 0.00
N ASP A 188 10.40 -5.15 -0.81
CA ASP A 188 9.47 -6.27 -0.54
C ASP A 188 10.17 -7.57 -0.15
N THR A 189 11.46 -7.74 -0.51
CA THR A 189 12.39 -8.74 0.02
C THR A 189 12.33 -8.85 1.55
N PHE A 190 12.13 -7.73 2.26
CA PHE A 190 12.13 -7.66 3.72
C PHE A 190 10.73 -7.60 4.30
N SER A 191 10.52 -8.36 5.37
CA SER A 191 9.34 -8.24 6.22
C SER A 191 9.64 -7.37 7.44
N SER A 192 8.71 -6.47 7.78
CA SER A 192 8.75 -5.71 9.03
C SER A 192 8.85 -6.69 10.22
N PRO A 193 9.74 -6.48 11.21
CA PRO A 193 10.45 -5.26 11.55
C PRO A 193 11.95 -5.28 11.18
N VAL A 194 12.35 -5.99 10.13
CA VAL A 194 13.75 -6.02 9.70
C VAL A 194 14.11 -4.68 9.06
N GLN A 195 15.14 -4.02 9.60
CA GLN A 195 15.70 -2.80 9.02
C GLN A 195 16.97 -3.16 8.23
N PRO A 196 16.90 -3.28 6.90
CA PRO A 196 18.10 -3.42 6.11
C PRO A 196 18.94 -2.13 6.18
N VAL A 197 20.25 -2.29 6.00
CA VAL A 197 21.21 -1.19 5.90
C VAL A 197 21.69 -1.16 4.47
N PHE A 198 21.42 -0.07 3.78
CA PHE A 198 21.89 0.17 2.43
C PHE A 198 23.05 1.15 2.47
N SER A 199 24.10 0.92 1.68
CA SER A 199 25.25 1.81 1.67
C SER A 199 25.90 1.87 0.31
N PHE A 200 25.33 2.73 -0.53
CA PHE A 200 25.78 2.95 -1.90
C PHE A 200 26.05 4.45 -2.13
N LYS A 201 26.97 5.03 -1.35
CA LYS A 201 27.26 6.49 -1.38
C LYS A 201 27.65 7.06 -2.74
N ASP A 202 28.11 6.22 -3.66
CA ASP A 202 28.62 6.62 -4.97
C ASP A 202 27.57 6.43 -6.09
N PHE A 203 26.35 6.00 -5.74
CA PHE A 203 25.27 5.70 -6.68
C PHE A 203 23.98 6.35 -6.24
N ASN A 204 23.15 6.75 -7.20
CA ASN A 204 21.77 7.10 -6.93
C ASN A 204 21.00 5.83 -6.48
N THR A 205 20.54 5.81 -5.24
CA THR A 205 19.91 4.64 -4.61
C THR A 205 18.40 4.81 -4.58
N VAL A 206 17.69 3.97 -5.33
CA VAL A 206 16.23 4.00 -5.47
C VAL A 206 15.62 2.82 -4.74
N LEU A 207 14.76 3.07 -3.74
CA LEU A 207 14.02 2.03 -3.03
C LEU A 207 12.68 1.77 -3.72
N VAL A 208 12.44 0.53 -4.14
CA VAL A 208 11.19 0.08 -4.75
C VAL A 208 10.34 -0.62 -3.69
N LEU A 209 9.13 -0.14 -3.46
CA LEU A 209 8.18 -0.65 -2.46
C LEU A 209 6.88 -1.08 -3.14
N GLN A 210 6.24 -2.15 -2.66
CA GLN A 210 4.83 -2.40 -2.96
C GLN A 210 3.95 -1.49 -2.07
N ALA A 211 2.80 -1.06 -2.57
CA ALA A 211 1.96 -0.03 -1.92
C ALA A 211 1.49 -0.41 -0.50
N ASP A 212 1.45 -1.70 -0.17
CA ASP A 212 1.10 -2.28 1.13
C ASP A 212 2.33 -2.67 1.99
N ALA A 213 3.54 -2.59 1.43
CA ALA A 213 4.76 -2.98 2.12
C ALA A 213 5.26 -1.89 3.09
N GLU A 214 5.14 -2.14 4.39
CA GLU A 214 5.70 -1.29 5.44
C GLU A 214 7.14 -1.70 5.80
N ILE A 215 8.15 -1.05 5.21
CA ILE A 215 9.56 -1.32 5.50
C ILE A 215 10.19 -0.14 6.26
N VAL A 216 10.96 -0.47 7.31
CA VAL A 216 11.75 0.51 8.05
C VAL A 216 13.12 0.64 7.39
N TYR A 217 13.46 1.81 6.86
CA TYR A 217 14.76 2.14 6.29
C TYR A 217 15.27 3.47 6.84
N LYS A 218 16.55 3.78 6.64
CA LYS A 218 17.08 5.12 6.98
C LYS A 218 17.01 6.02 5.75
N LYS A 219 16.44 7.22 5.92
CA LYS A 219 16.31 8.20 4.82
C LYS A 219 17.66 8.63 4.22
N GLU A 220 18.73 8.59 5.00
CA GLU A 220 20.08 8.93 4.53
C GLU A 220 20.70 7.87 3.60
N GLU A 221 20.10 6.69 3.50
CA GLU A 221 20.60 5.56 2.71
C GLU A 221 19.87 5.39 1.36
N VAL A 222 18.86 6.22 1.10
CA VAL A 222 17.96 6.11 -0.06
C VAL A 222 17.71 7.51 -0.60
N ASP A 223 17.99 7.73 -1.88
CA ASP A 223 17.83 9.02 -2.55
C ASP A 223 16.40 9.23 -3.04
N SER A 224 15.74 8.17 -3.49
CA SER A 224 14.37 8.23 -4.06
C SER A 224 13.58 6.94 -3.82
N ILE A 225 12.25 7.04 -3.90
CA ILE A 225 11.34 5.91 -3.65
C ILE A 225 10.36 5.76 -4.80
N ILE A 226 10.23 4.53 -5.29
CA ILE A 226 9.20 4.12 -6.25
C ILE A 226 8.21 3.24 -5.51
N SER A 227 6.93 3.62 -5.50
CA SER A 227 5.86 2.81 -4.94
C SER A 227 5.07 2.15 -6.07
N LEU A 228 5.12 0.83 -6.15
CA LEU A 228 4.39 0.04 -7.14
C LEU A 228 3.10 -0.49 -6.55
N ARG A 229 1.99 -0.36 -7.28
CA ARG A 229 0.73 -1.07 -7.01
C ARG A 229 0.67 -2.43 -7.73
N SER A 230 1.82 -3.01 -8.05
CA SER A 230 1.86 -4.26 -8.80
C SER A 230 1.77 -5.47 -7.88
N HIS A 231 0.70 -6.25 -8.02
CA HIS A 231 0.50 -7.55 -7.35
C HIS A 231 1.19 -8.72 -8.08
N SER A 232 2.06 -8.44 -9.05
CA SER A 232 2.85 -9.48 -9.73
C SER A 232 3.83 -10.13 -8.75
N GLN A 233 3.76 -11.45 -8.62
CA GLN A 233 4.80 -12.23 -7.91
C GLN A 233 6.07 -12.44 -8.74
N GLY A 234 6.05 -12.11 -10.04
CA GLY A 234 7.19 -12.19 -10.92
C GLY A 234 8.17 -11.03 -10.70
N ARG A 235 9.40 -11.35 -10.28
CA ARG A 235 10.49 -10.38 -10.05
C ARG A 235 10.78 -9.48 -11.26
N LEU A 236 10.81 -10.07 -12.46
CA LEU A 236 11.08 -9.33 -13.70
C LEU A 236 9.95 -8.36 -14.05
N SER A 237 8.69 -8.71 -13.77
CA SER A 237 7.54 -7.82 -14.00
C SER A 237 7.54 -6.63 -13.04
N GLN A 238 7.84 -6.87 -11.76
CA GLN A 238 8.04 -5.79 -10.78
C GLN A 238 9.18 -4.88 -11.20
N LEU A 239 10.28 -5.48 -11.67
CA LEU A 239 11.42 -4.76 -12.17
C LEU A 239 11.07 -3.86 -13.36
N ARG A 240 10.36 -4.38 -14.36
CA ARG A 240 9.94 -3.59 -15.53
C ARG A 240 9.01 -2.45 -15.14
N SER A 241 8.11 -2.70 -14.19
CA SER A 241 7.24 -1.67 -13.63
C SER A 241 8.05 -0.58 -12.92
N ALA A 242 9.07 -0.95 -12.14
CA ALA A 242 9.97 0.00 -11.48
C ALA A 242 10.77 0.82 -12.49
N LEU A 243 11.28 0.18 -13.55
CA LEU A 243 11.99 0.86 -14.62
C LEU A 243 11.13 1.91 -15.31
N LEU A 244 9.90 1.52 -15.69
CA LEU A 244 8.96 2.41 -16.34
C LEU A 244 8.62 3.62 -15.45
N VAL A 245 8.24 3.38 -14.19
CA VAL A 245 7.91 4.47 -13.25
C VAL A 245 9.12 5.36 -12.97
N GLY A 246 10.32 4.78 -12.87
CA GLY A 246 11.53 5.56 -12.67
C GLY A 246 11.90 6.44 -13.86
N LEU A 247 11.72 5.96 -15.10
CA LEU A 247 11.86 6.75 -16.33
C LEU A 247 10.84 7.90 -16.36
N ILE A 248 9.57 7.61 -16.10
CA ILE A 248 8.49 8.61 -16.10
C ILE A 248 8.74 9.73 -15.08
N ARG A 249 9.28 9.38 -13.90
CA ARG A 249 9.63 10.34 -12.85
C ARG A 249 10.98 11.05 -13.07
N GLY A 250 11.72 10.69 -14.13
CA GLY A 250 13.05 11.22 -14.39
C GLY A 250 14.09 10.85 -13.33
N LEU A 251 13.95 9.68 -12.68
CA LEU A 251 14.93 9.18 -11.70
C LEU A 251 16.20 8.64 -12.36
N PHE A 252 16.10 8.25 -13.63
CA PHE A 252 17.16 7.81 -14.53
C PHE A 252 16.71 7.98 -15.97
N GLU A 253 17.65 7.95 -16.91
CA GLU A 253 17.44 8.17 -18.34
C GLU A 253 17.47 6.85 -19.13
N ILE A 254 17.04 6.90 -20.40
CA ILE A 254 17.05 5.72 -21.28
C ILE A 254 18.46 5.20 -21.57
N SER A 255 19.46 6.07 -21.54
CA SER A 255 20.88 5.70 -21.73
C SER A 255 21.53 5.13 -20.47
N ASP A 256 20.83 5.13 -19.34
CA ASP A 256 21.39 4.67 -18.09
C ASP A 256 21.49 3.14 -18.01
N ARG A 257 22.46 2.70 -17.22
CA ARG A 257 22.55 1.33 -16.76
C ARG A 257 22.30 1.26 -15.27
N LEU A 258 21.50 0.29 -14.86
CA LEU A 258 21.01 0.17 -13.49
C LEU A 258 21.36 -1.20 -12.92
N LEU A 259 21.68 -1.25 -11.63
CA LEU A 259 21.75 -2.52 -10.89
C LEU A 259 20.50 -2.68 -10.03
N CYS A 260 19.73 -3.73 -10.29
CA CYS A 260 18.59 -4.12 -9.48
C CYS A 260 18.98 -5.18 -8.46
N ILE A 261 18.61 -4.97 -7.20
CA ILE A 261 18.88 -5.85 -6.06
C ILE A 261 17.56 -6.29 -5.44
N GLY A 262 17.30 -7.59 -5.40
CA GLY A 262 16.05 -8.13 -4.87
C GLY A 262 16.18 -9.53 -4.29
N GLY A 263 15.05 -10.06 -3.82
CA GLY A 263 14.93 -11.36 -3.18
C GLY A 263 13.54 -11.94 -3.35
N ILE A 264 13.27 -13.10 -2.75
CA ILE A 264 11.89 -13.55 -2.55
C ILE A 264 11.21 -12.58 -1.57
N PRO A 265 9.98 -12.10 -1.86
CA PRO A 265 9.25 -11.23 -0.94
C PRO A 265 9.14 -11.84 0.47
N GLY A 266 9.43 -11.04 1.50
CA GLY A 266 9.37 -11.42 2.91
C GLY A 266 10.48 -12.37 3.41
N SER A 267 11.38 -12.84 2.53
CA SER A 267 12.45 -13.79 2.88
C SER A 267 13.55 -13.19 3.76
N ASN A 268 13.64 -11.86 3.81
CA ASN A 268 14.71 -11.09 4.44
C ASN A 268 16.11 -11.37 3.87
N GLN A 269 16.20 -11.97 2.67
CA GLN A 269 17.46 -12.33 2.03
C GLN A 269 17.47 -11.89 0.57
N PHE A 270 18.54 -11.20 0.17
CA PHE A 270 18.78 -10.89 -1.24
C PHE A 270 19.33 -12.11 -1.96
N ASP A 271 18.67 -12.54 -3.02
CA ASP A 271 19.11 -13.67 -3.84
C ASP A 271 19.37 -13.30 -5.30
N THR A 272 19.00 -12.08 -5.69
CA THR A 272 18.97 -11.65 -7.09
C THR A 272 19.71 -10.33 -7.26
N LEU A 273 20.63 -10.31 -8.23
CA LEU A 273 21.28 -9.10 -8.74
C LEU A 273 21.12 -9.11 -10.26
N VAL A 274 20.58 -8.03 -10.83
CA VAL A 274 20.36 -7.91 -12.28
C VAL A 274 20.91 -6.57 -12.75
N VAL A 275 21.84 -6.61 -13.70
CA VAL A 275 22.31 -5.41 -14.40
C VAL A 275 21.45 -5.22 -15.62
N ILE A 276 20.92 -4.02 -15.79
CA ILE A 276 19.99 -3.69 -16.88
C ILE A 276 20.49 -2.45 -17.59
N ASP A 277 20.61 -2.57 -18.89
CA ASP A 277 20.73 -1.45 -19.79
C ASP A 277 19.32 -0.99 -20.15
N VAL A 278 18.93 0.21 -19.68
CA VAL A 278 17.55 0.69 -19.77
C VAL A 278 17.12 0.76 -21.22
N GLY A 279 18.00 1.18 -22.12
CA GLY A 279 17.68 1.31 -23.51
C GLY A 279 17.38 -0.03 -24.19
N SER A 280 18.05 -1.10 -23.77
CA SER A 280 17.79 -2.45 -24.30
C SER A 280 16.42 -3.02 -23.89
N GLU A 281 15.90 -2.70 -22.70
CA GLU A 281 14.57 -3.16 -22.28
C GLU A 281 13.43 -2.36 -22.95
N PHE A 282 13.70 -1.14 -23.39
CA PHE A 282 12.74 -0.27 -24.07
C PHE A 282 13.15 0.05 -25.52
N GLU A 283 13.85 -0.88 -26.18
CA GLU A 283 14.43 -0.69 -27.52
C GLU A 283 13.39 -0.25 -28.56
N GLN A 284 12.15 -0.75 -28.45
CA GLN A 284 11.03 -0.38 -29.33
C GLN A 284 10.64 1.11 -29.22
N LEU A 285 10.78 1.72 -28.05
CA LEU A 285 10.53 3.14 -27.85
C LEU A 285 11.65 4.02 -28.41
N ILE A 286 12.90 3.57 -28.31
CA ILE A 286 14.05 4.31 -28.83
C ILE A 286 13.97 4.44 -30.35
N ASN A 287 13.59 3.35 -31.02
CA ASN A 287 13.51 3.32 -32.49
C ASN A 287 12.45 4.26 -33.07
N THR A 288 11.50 4.73 -32.26
CA THR A 288 10.41 5.61 -32.69
C THR A 288 10.64 7.08 -32.37
N GLU A 289 11.71 7.44 -31.63
CA GLU A 289 11.93 8.81 -31.09
C GLU A 289 10.74 9.35 -30.27
N VAL A 290 9.86 8.47 -29.79
CA VAL A 290 8.65 8.87 -29.06
C VAL A 290 8.94 8.86 -27.56
N GLU A 291 8.74 10.01 -26.89
CA GLU A 291 8.77 10.06 -25.43
C GLU A 291 7.68 9.17 -24.83
N ILE A 292 8.03 8.45 -23.76
CA ILE A 292 7.14 7.50 -23.08
C ILE A 292 5.89 8.22 -22.56
N LEU A 293 6.07 9.40 -21.97
CA LEU A 293 4.99 10.18 -21.40
C LEU A 293 4.50 11.19 -22.46
N PRO A 294 3.22 11.15 -22.87
CA PRO A 294 2.67 12.14 -23.81
C PRO A 294 2.68 13.54 -23.22
N LEU A 295 2.69 14.56 -24.08
CA LEU A 295 2.69 15.96 -23.64
C LEU A 295 1.42 16.26 -22.83
N GLY A 296 1.61 16.85 -21.65
CA GLY A 296 0.50 17.25 -20.77
C GLY A 296 -0.08 16.12 -19.91
N VAL A 297 0.44 14.89 -20.01
CA VAL A 297 0.10 13.81 -19.06
C VAL A 297 1.00 13.91 -17.84
N SER A 298 0.42 13.95 -16.64
CA SER A 298 1.22 13.92 -15.41
C SER A 298 1.68 12.49 -15.06
N PRO A 299 2.90 12.32 -14.52
CA PRO A 299 3.37 11.03 -14.00
C PRO A 299 2.39 10.32 -13.07
N GLU A 300 1.78 11.08 -12.15
CA GLU A 300 0.85 10.56 -11.14
C GLU A 300 -0.41 9.96 -11.79
N VAL A 301 -0.90 10.55 -12.87
CA VAL A 301 -2.06 10.06 -13.62
C VAL A 301 -1.71 8.72 -14.29
N LEU A 302 -0.57 8.63 -14.96
CA LEU A 302 -0.13 7.39 -15.60
C LEU A 302 0.08 6.27 -14.56
N GLU A 303 0.76 6.57 -13.46
CA GLU A 303 0.94 5.62 -12.36
C GLU A 303 -0.39 5.14 -11.78
N ARG A 304 -1.36 6.04 -11.64
CA ARG A 304 -2.68 5.72 -11.13
C ARG A 304 -3.45 4.80 -12.09
N VAL A 305 -3.45 5.11 -13.38
CA VAL A 305 -4.09 4.26 -14.41
C VAL A 305 -3.42 2.90 -14.47
N LEU A 306 -2.09 2.84 -14.43
CA LEU A 306 -1.32 1.59 -14.37
C LEU A 306 -1.67 0.77 -13.12
N GLY A 307 -1.78 1.41 -11.96
CA GLY A 307 -2.21 0.75 -10.74
C GLY A 307 -3.59 0.11 -10.87
N ILE A 308 -4.57 0.85 -11.37
CA ILE A 308 -5.92 0.33 -11.60
C ILE A 308 -5.91 -0.81 -12.64
N ALA A 309 -5.12 -0.68 -13.70
CA ALA A 309 -4.99 -1.72 -14.71
C ALA A 309 -4.43 -3.03 -14.12
N VAL A 310 -3.48 -2.96 -13.19
CA VAL A 310 -2.97 -4.14 -12.48
C VAL A 310 -4.00 -4.70 -11.50
N ASP A 311 -4.72 -3.85 -10.77
CA ASP A 311 -5.79 -4.29 -9.86
C ASP A 311 -6.87 -5.05 -10.64
N LEU A 312 -7.27 -4.54 -11.82
CA LEU A 312 -8.20 -5.22 -12.74
C LEU A 312 -7.66 -6.56 -13.26
N ALA A 313 -6.35 -6.65 -13.48
CA ALA A 313 -5.70 -7.85 -13.97
C ALA A 313 -5.59 -8.95 -12.92
N VAL A 314 -5.39 -8.59 -11.65
CA VAL A 314 -5.10 -9.54 -10.56
C VAL A 314 -6.32 -9.79 -9.69
N GLU A 315 -6.90 -8.75 -9.09
CA GLU A 315 -8.11 -8.86 -8.27
C GLU A 315 -9.35 -8.97 -9.16
N GLY A 316 -9.34 -8.16 -10.24
CA GLY A 316 -10.46 -7.97 -11.13
C GLY A 316 -11.75 -7.64 -10.40
N ARG A 317 -12.84 -8.32 -10.76
CA ARG A 317 -14.16 -8.19 -10.14
C ARG A 317 -14.59 -9.53 -9.59
N GLU A 318 -15.03 -9.56 -8.34
CA GLU A 318 -15.48 -10.79 -7.67
C GLU A 318 -14.41 -11.91 -7.73
N GLY A 319 -13.13 -11.52 -7.76
CA GLY A 319 -11.99 -12.43 -7.84
C GLY A 319 -11.67 -12.96 -9.25
N ARG A 320 -12.20 -12.34 -10.31
CA ARG A 320 -11.93 -12.71 -11.70
C ARG A 320 -11.33 -11.54 -12.48
N PRO A 321 -10.22 -11.74 -13.22
CA PRO A 321 -9.62 -10.69 -14.04
C PRO A 321 -10.62 -10.05 -15.00
N VAL A 322 -10.57 -8.73 -15.10
CA VAL A 322 -11.43 -7.95 -16.00
C VAL A 322 -10.55 -7.27 -17.04
N GLY A 323 -10.91 -7.45 -18.30
CA GLY A 323 -10.17 -6.86 -19.40
C GLY A 323 -10.64 -5.44 -19.65
N ALA A 324 -9.71 -4.52 -19.86
CA ALA A 324 -9.98 -3.10 -20.00
C ALA A 324 -9.06 -2.47 -21.05
N LEU A 325 -9.45 -1.30 -21.54
CA LEU A 325 -8.62 -0.43 -22.38
C LEU A 325 -8.70 0.98 -21.80
N PHE A 326 -7.56 1.58 -21.48
CA PHE A 326 -7.43 2.98 -21.12
C PHE A 326 -6.70 3.71 -22.24
N VAL A 327 -7.18 4.89 -22.62
CA VAL A 327 -6.50 5.80 -23.53
C VAL A 327 -6.26 7.10 -22.78
N LEU A 328 -5.00 7.47 -22.61
CA LEU A 328 -4.55 8.57 -21.77
C LEU A 328 -3.79 9.60 -22.61
N GLY A 329 -4.22 10.87 -22.60
CA GLY A 329 -3.48 11.95 -23.26
C GLY A 329 -4.38 12.86 -24.08
N ASP A 330 -4.00 13.11 -25.34
CA ASP A 330 -4.63 14.06 -26.27
C ASP A 330 -6.10 13.73 -26.59
N THR A 331 -7.00 14.09 -25.68
CA THR A 331 -8.44 13.80 -25.83
C THR A 331 -9.09 14.61 -26.95
N ASP A 332 -8.47 15.71 -27.36
CA ASP A 332 -8.93 16.53 -28.48
C ASP A 332 -8.78 15.85 -29.83
N ILE A 333 -7.69 15.11 -30.04
CA ILE A 333 -7.55 14.27 -31.23
C ILE A 333 -8.33 12.97 -31.07
N VAL A 334 -8.22 12.32 -29.89
CA VAL A 334 -8.85 11.01 -29.63
C VAL A 334 -10.37 11.05 -29.84
N LYS A 335 -11.06 12.15 -29.51
CA LYS A 335 -12.53 12.26 -29.68
C LYS A 335 -13.01 12.01 -31.13
N ASN A 336 -12.15 12.20 -32.13
CA ASN A 336 -12.48 11.96 -33.54
C ASN A 336 -12.43 10.47 -33.93
N PHE A 337 -11.85 9.63 -33.09
CA PHE A 337 -11.65 8.19 -33.33
C PHE A 337 -12.43 7.32 -32.35
N VAL A 338 -13.33 7.92 -31.56
CA VAL A 338 -14.07 7.20 -30.53
C VAL A 338 -15.56 7.40 -30.68
N THR A 339 -16.34 6.36 -30.40
CA THR A 339 -17.80 6.38 -30.50
C THR A 339 -18.42 5.73 -29.26
N PRO A 340 -19.33 6.41 -28.53
CA PRO A 340 -19.95 5.84 -27.34
C PRO A 340 -20.76 4.58 -27.69
N LEU A 341 -20.54 3.48 -26.97
CA LEU A 341 -21.38 2.27 -27.04
C LEU A 341 -22.56 2.34 -26.07
N ILE A 342 -22.39 3.10 -24.99
CA ILE A 342 -23.39 3.37 -23.96
C ILE A 342 -23.47 4.87 -23.68
N LEU A 343 -24.48 5.30 -22.92
CA LEU A 343 -24.50 6.64 -22.35
C LEU A 343 -23.28 6.83 -21.46
N ASN A 344 -22.60 7.97 -21.62
CA ASN A 344 -21.37 8.25 -20.89
C ASN A 344 -21.67 8.39 -19.38
N PRO A 345 -21.15 7.49 -18.52
CA PRO A 345 -21.43 7.50 -17.09
C PRO A 345 -20.78 8.69 -16.35
N PHE A 346 -19.78 9.35 -16.95
CA PHE A 346 -19.09 10.49 -16.34
C PHE A 346 -19.67 11.84 -16.76
N HIS A 347 -20.68 11.86 -17.64
CA HIS A 347 -21.29 13.09 -18.11
C HIS A 347 -22.12 13.76 -16.99
N GLY A 348 -21.91 15.06 -16.78
CA GLY A 348 -22.63 15.86 -15.79
C GLY A 348 -22.00 15.87 -14.38
N TYR A 349 -20.97 15.07 -14.15
CA TYR A 349 -20.15 15.14 -12.95
C TYR A 349 -19.04 16.18 -13.11
N LYS A 350 -18.59 16.76 -12.00
CA LYS A 350 -17.47 17.70 -12.00
C LYS A 350 -16.16 16.96 -12.24
N ASP A 351 -15.17 17.67 -12.78
CA ASP A 351 -13.84 17.13 -13.06
C ASP A 351 -13.16 16.55 -11.82
N GLU A 352 -13.34 17.17 -10.64
CA GLU A 352 -12.81 16.69 -9.36
C GLU A 352 -13.38 15.32 -8.93
N ASP A 353 -14.67 15.09 -9.20
CA ASP A 353 -15.37 13.86 -8.82
C ASP A 353 -15.02 12.69 -9.75
N ARG A 354 -14.69 12.99 -11.01
CA ARG A 354 -14.34 12.02 -12.06
C ARG A 354 -12.85 11.98 -12.40
N ASN A 355 -12.00 12.51 -11.54
CA ASN A 355 -10.56 12.41 -11.71
C ASN A 355 -10.06 11.03 -11.22
N ILE A 356 -9.22 10.36 -12.00
CA ILE A 356 -8.65 9.04 -11.68
C ILE A 356 -7.80 9.06 -10.40
N LEU A 357 -7.22 10.21 -10.05
CA LEU A 357 -6.46 10.42 -8.82
C LEU A 357 -7.36 10.42 -7.58
N ASN A 358 -8.67 10.57 -7.74
CA ASN A 358 -9.62 10.45 -6.65
C ASN A 358 -9.62 9.00 -6.11
N PRO A 359 -9.36 8.77 -4.81
CA PRO A 359 -9.32 7.42 -4.24
C PRO A 359 -10.67 6.69 -4.31
N PHE A 360 -11.80 7.38 -4.44
CA PHE A 360 -13.13 6.77 -4.59
C PHE A 360 -13.42 6.27 -6.02
N MET A 361 -12.52 6.56 -6.98
CA MET A 361 -12.69 6.17 -8.38
C MET A 361 -12.40 4.68 -8.64
N ASP A 362 -11.73 3.99 -7.71
CA ASP A 362 -11.29 2.60 -7.88
C ASP A 362 -12.47 1.66 -8.16
N GLU A 363 -13.47 1.66 -7.29
CA GLU A 363 -14.66 0.81 -7.44
C GLU A 363 -15.49 1.22 -8.66
N THR A 364 -15.56 2.51 -8.96
CA THR A 364 -16.32 3.01 -10.12
C THR A 364 -15.69 2.51 -11.43
N VAL A 365 -14.37 2.61 -11.57
CA VAL A 365 -13.65 2.12 -12.75
C VAL A 365 -13.72 0.60 -12.82
N LYS A 366 -13.59 -0.12 -11.69
CA LYS A 366 -13.76 -1.58 -11.63
C LYS A 366 -15.15 -2.04 -12.09
N GLU A 367 -16.20 -1.36 -11.64
CA GLU A 367 -17.57 -1.64 -12.08
C GLU A 367 -17.77 -1.39 -13.57
N LEU A 368 -17.33 -0.23 -14.05
CA LEU A 368 -17.48 0.16 -15.46
C LEU A 368 -16.58 -0.65 -16.40
N ALA A 369 -15.46 -1.20 -15.93
CA ALA A 369 -14.57 -2.04 -16.73
C ALA A 369 -15.22 -3.37 -17.15
N SER A 370 -16.32 -3.76 -16.48
CA SER A 370 -17.13 -4.91 -16.91
C SER A 370 -17.89 -4.64 -18.21
N ILE A 371 -18.02 -3.37 -18.62
CA ILE A 371 -18.68 -2.94 -19.85
C ILE A 371 -17.65 -2.93 -20.99
N ASP A 372 -18.09 -3.25 -22.20
CA ASP A 372 -17.21 -3.21 -23.36
C ASP A 372 -16.87 -1.78 -23.80
N GLY A 373 -15.65 -1.59 -24.32
CA GLY A 373 -15.11 -0.31 -24.74
C GLY A 373 -13.91 0.15 -23.91
N ALA A 374 -13.49 1.38 -24.18
CA ALA A 374 -12.36 2.04 -23.55
C ALA A 374 -12.79 3.12 -22.55
N PHE A 375 -11.91 3.37 -21.59
CA PHE A 375 -11.87 4.57 -20.78
C PHE A 375 -11.02 5.61 -21.50
N ILE A 376 -11.56 6.82 -21.69
CA ILE A 376 -10.82 7.95 -22.23
C ILE A 376 -10.48 8.89 -21.08
N VAL A 377 -9.19 9.13 -20.87
CA VAL A 377 -8.65 9.91 -19.75
C VAL A 377 -7.80 11.04 -20.32
N ASN A 378 -8.03 12.27 -19.89
CA ASN A 378 -7.18 13.38 -20.31
C ASN A 378 -5.87 13.45 -19.50
N GLY A 379 -4.93 14.28 -19.93
CA GLY A 379 -3.61 14.38 -19.29
C GLY A 379 -3.62 14.80 -17.82
N SER A 380 -4.69 15.48 -17.36
CA SER A 380 -4.88 15.86 -15.95
C SER A 380 -5.54 14.77 -15.09
N GLY A 381 -5.90 13.64 -15.70
CA GLY A 381 -6.52 12.49 -15.03
C GLY A 381 -8.04 12.51 -14.98
N VAL A 382 -8.72 13.47 -15.62
CA VAL A 382 -10.18 13.48 -15.70
C VAL A 382 -10.64 12.39 -16.66
N LEU A 383 -11.58 11.55 -16.21
CA LEU A 383 -12.26 10.56 -17.04
C LEU A 383 -13.30 11.25 -17.91
N ASP A 384 -13.00 11.37 -19.20
CA ASP A 384 -13.89 11.98 -20.19
C ASP A 384 -15.03 11.03 -20.55
N SER A 385 -14.75 9.74 -20.73
CA SER A 385 -15.77 8.71 -21.01
C SER A 385 -15.36 7.29 -20.60
N ALA A 386 -16.36 6.42 -20.46
CA ALA A 386 -16.21 4.96 -20.39
C ALA A 386 -17.16 4.27 -21.36
N GLY A 387 -16.90 3.01 -21.70
CA GLY A 387 -17.73 2.23 -22.61
C GLY A 387 -17.74 2.82 -24.02
N THR A 388 -16.58 3.30 -24.48
CA THR A 388 -16.43 3.97 -25.78
C THR A 388 -15.64 3.07 -26.73
N LEU A 389 -16.17 2.82 -27.93
CA LEU A 389 -15.46 2.10 -28.98
C LEU A 389 -14.35 2.98 -29.54
N VAL A 390 -13.13 2.47 -29.59
CA VAL A 390 -12.00 3.09 -30.27
C VAL A 390 -11.91 2.50 -31.67
N ASN A 391 -12.00 3.34 -32.69
CA ASN A 391 -11.97 2.95 -34.09
C ASN A 391 -11.09 3.90 -34.89
N VAL A 392 -9.92 3.40 -35.31
CA VAL A 392 -9.01 4.12 -36.20
C VAL A 392 -9.13 3.50 -37.60
N PRO A 393 -9.67 4.22 -38.59
CA PRO A 393 -9.84 3.70 -39.94
C PRO A 393 -8.51 3.28 -40.57
N HIS A 394 -8.54 2.21 -41.37
CA HIS A 394 -7.42 1.76 -42.21
C HIS A 394 -6.13 1.34 -41.47
N TYR A 395 -6.16 1.15 -40.16
CA TYR A 395 -5.00 0.64 -39.42
C TYR A 395 -4.74 -0.84 -39.76
N LYS A 396 -3.55 -1.13 -40.30
CA LYS A 396 -3.03 -2.49 -40.41
C LYS A 396 -2.12 -2.73 -39.21
N HIS A 397 -2.51 -3.69 -38.38
CA HIS A 397 -1.80 -4.04 -37.16
C HIS A 397 -0.81 -5.17 -37.45
N ASP A 398 0.42 -5.04 -36.95
CA ASP A 398 1.44 -6.09 -36.97
C ASP A 398 1.60 -6.69 -35.55
N LEU A 399 0.47 -7.10 -34.97
CA LEU A 399 0.46 -7.68 -33.63
C LEU A 399 0.69 -9.19 -33.69
N PRO A 400 1.55 -9.75 -32.83
CA PRO A 400 1.72 -11.19 -32.70
C PRO A 400 0.39 -11.91 -32.40
N GLY A 401 0.31 -13.20 -32.73
CA GLY A 401 -0.84 -14.02 -32.35
C GLY A 401 -1.05 -14.05 -30.83
N GLY A 402 -2.31 -13.92 -30.39
CA GLY A 402 -2.69 -13.88 -28.97
C GLY A 402 -3.20 -12.53 -28.46
N PHE A 403 -3.05 -11.46 -29.25
CA PHE A 403 -3.56 -10.14 -28.92
C PHE A 403 -4.91 -9.85 -29.62
N GLY A 404 -5.96 -9.62 -28.83
CA GLY A 404 -7.33 -9.39 -29.32
C GLY A 404 -7.64 -7.94 -29.77
N SER A 405 -8.91 -7.66 -30.03
CA SER A 405 -9.41 -6.37 -30.56
C SER A 405 -9.01 -5.14 -29.74
N ARG A 406 -8.97 -5.22 -28.39
CA ARG A 406 -8.54 -4.10 -27.54
C ARG A 406 -7.07 -3.73 -27.74
N HIS A 407 -6.20 -4.71 -27.99
CA HIS A 407 -4.79 -4.48 -28.27
C HIS A 407 -4.60 -3.83 -29.64
N ALA A 408 -5.35 -4.30 -30.64
CA ALA A 408 -5.35 -3.67 -31.97
C ALA A 408 -5.83 -2.21 -31.90
N ALA A 409 -6.90 -1.95 -31.14
CA ALA A 409 -7.39 -0.59 -30.93
C ALA A 409 -6.39 0.30 -30.17
N ALA A 410 -5.73 -0.24 -29.14
CA ALA A 410 -4.70 0.46 -28.37
C ALA A 410 -3.49 0.83 -29.22
N ALA A 411 -2.97 -0.12 -30.00
CA ALA A 411 -1.88 0.13 -30.94
C ALA A 411 -2.29 1.23 -31.93
N ALA A 412 -3.45 1.08 -32.57
CA ALA A 412 -3.94 2.02 -33.57
C ALA A 412 -4.09 3.46 -33.04
N ILE A 413 -4.78 3.65 -31.91
CA ILE A 413 -5.04 4.99 -31.37
C ILE A 413 -3.76 5.71 -30.95
N SER A 414 -2.78 4.96 -30.44
CA SER A 414 -1.48 5.50 -30.05
C SER A 414 -0.59 5.91 -31.23
N THR A 415 -0.93 5.54 -32.48
CA THR A 415 -0.22 6.01 -33.69
C THR A 415 -0.76 7.32 -34.26
N VAL A 416 -2.03 7.64 -34.00
CA VAL A 416 -2.73 8.76 -34.63
C VAL A 416 -2.95 9.97 -33.69
N SER A 417 -2.62 9.82 -32.42
CA SER A 417 -2.69 10.91 -31.43
C SER A 417 -1.53 10.83 -30.44
N ASP A 418 -1.21 11.96 -29.80
CA ASP A 418 -0.24 11.99 -28.72
C ASP A 418 -0.85 11.44 -27.42
N CYS A 419 -1.08 10.13 -27.41
CA CYS A 419 -1.65 9.41 -26.28
C CYS A 419 -0.85 8.16 -25.94
N LEU A 420 -1.20 7.58 -24.80
CA LEU A 420 -0.72 6.31 -24.29
C LEU A 420 -1.93 5.41 -24.08
N ALA A 421 -1.88 4.19 -24.60
CA ALA A 421 -2.98 3.23 -24.45
C ALA A 421 -2.54 2.05 -23.57
N ILE A 422 -3.34 1.68 -22.58
CA ILE A 422 -3.06 0.58 -21.66
C ILE A 422 -4.16 -0.45 -21.79
N THR A 423 -3.80 -1.69 -22.10
CA THR A 423 -4.74 -2.81 -22.17
C THR A 423 -4.53 -3.78 -21.03
N VAL A 424 -5.64 -4.31 -20.53
CA VAL A 424 -5.69 -5.44 -19.61
C VAL A 424 -6.36 -6.61 -20.30
N SER A 425 -5.70 -7.77 -20.30
CA SER A 425 -6.24 -9.02 -20.82
C SER A 425 -7.02 -9.76 -19.73
N SER A 426 -8.31 -10.00 -19.96
CA SER A 426 -9.15 -10.79 -19.04
C SER A 426 -8.76 -12.27 -18.98
N SER A 427 -8.14 -12.81 -20.03
CA SER A 427 -7.78 -14.23 -20.11
C SER A 427 -6.42 -14.54 -19.48
N THR A 428 -5.48 -13.60 -19.59
CA THR A 428 -4.09 -13.80 -19.14
C THR A 428 -3.70 -12.93 -17.95
N GLY A 429 -4.48 -11.91 -17.60
CA GLY A 429 -4.07 -10.90 -16.61
C GLY A 429 -2.91 -10.04 -17.10
N GLN A 430 -2.63 -10.06 -18.40
CA GLN A 430 -1.52 -9.31 -18.98
C GLN A 430 -1.90 -7.83 -19.11
N VAL A 431 -1.02 -6.96 -18.62
CA VAL A 431 -1.08 -5.51 -18.77
C VAL A 431 -0.01 -5.08 -19.77
N VAL A 432 -0.45 -4.37 -20.80
CA VAL A 432 0.41 -3.96 -21.91
C VAL A 432 0.19 -2.48 -22.17
N LEU A 433 1.28 -1.75 -22.32
CA LEU A 433 1.29 -0.33 -22.65
C LEU A 433 1.62 -0.16 -24.13
N PHE A 434 0.93 0.77 -24.80
CA PHE A 434 1.12 1.10 -26.19
C PHE A 434 1.43 2.59 -26.34
N ARG A 435 2.45 2.87 -27.15
CA ARG A 435 2.92 4.23 -27.44
C ARG A 435 3.46 4.29 -28.87
N GLY A 436 2.95 5.20 -29.70
CA GLY A 436 3.37 5.29 -31.09
C GLY A 436 3.13 4.01 -31.90
N GLY A 437 2.19 3.15 -31.49
CA GLY A 437 1.94 1.83 -32.07
C GLY A 437 2.81 0.70 -31.51
N GLU A 438 3.88 1.02 -30.79
CA GLU A 438 4.78 0.05 -30.19
C GLU A 438 4.23 -0.53 -28.89
N MET A 439 4.55 -1.79 -28.61
CA MET A 439 3.98 -2.58 -27.52
C MET A 439 4.98 -2.83 -26.39
N ILE A 440 4.65 -2.47 -25.16
CA ILE A 440 5.50 -2.65 -23.98
C ILE A 440 4.78 -3.52 -22.95
N PRO A 441 5.05 -4.83 -22.90
CA PRO A 441 4.46 -5.72 -21.91
C PRO A 441 5.02 -5.47 -20.51
N LEU A 442 4.14 -5.17 -19.55
CA LEU A 442 4.55 -4.83 -18.17
C LEU A 442 4.63 -6.06 -17.25
N ASN A 443 3.80 -7.05 -17.51
CA ASN A 443 3.86 -8.36 -16.86
C ASN A 443 3.76 -9.49 -17.91
N ARG A 444 4.30 -10.65 -17.55
CA ARG A 444 4.13 -11.92 -18.29
C ARG A 444 3.71 -13.00 -17.34
#